data_AF-A0A0D6QLW4-F1
#
_entry.id   AF-A0A0D6QLW4-F1
#
_cell.length_a   1.000
_cell.length_b   1.000
_cell.length_c   1.000
_cell.angle_alpha   90.00
_cell.angle_beta   90.00
_cell.angle_gamma   90.00
#
_symmetry.space_group_name_H-M   'P 1'
#
loop_
_entity.id
_entity.type
_entity.pdbx_description
1 polymer ?
#
loop_
_entity_poly.entity_id
_entity_poly.type
_entity_poly.pdbx_seq_one_letter_code
_entity_poly.pdbx_strand_id
1 'polypeptide(L)'
;MEEKLASLAPGRLAVIIEEGLRGHHVLFEPDQIRAAYAVPDEPVTREEADALGEALLTICRDPLPVARGAVGTLDEGTRLALIRLYFRLLDRAGEELRRMH
;
A
#
# COMPACT_ATOMS: atom_id res chain seq x y z
N MET A 1 -6.88 -18.85 -5.29
CA MET A 1 -6.86 -17.54 -4.59
C MET A 1 -5.80 -16.64 -5.21
N GLU A 2 -4.58 -17.16 -5.42
CA GLU A 2 -3.46 -16.46 -6.09
C GLU A 2 -3.80 -15.85 -7.46
N GLU A 3 -4.52 -16.55 -8.33
CA GLU A 3 -4.83 -16.09 -9.70
C GLU A 3 -5.67 -14.79 -9.76
N LYS A 4 -6.49 -14.48 -8.75
CA LYS A 4 -7.40 -13.31 -8.78
C LYS A 4 -6.85 -12.10 -8.03
N LEU A 5 -6.08 -12.29 -6.97
CA LEU A 5 -5.31 -11.20 -6.36
C LEU A 5 -4.24 -10.68 -7.31
N ALA A 6 -3.64 -11.55 -8.13
CA ALA A 6 -2.77 -11.14 -9.23
C ALA A 6 -3.46 -10.23 -10.26
N SER A 7 -4.80 -10.30 -10.39
CA SER A 7 -5.57 -9.40 -11.28
C SER A 7 -5.85 -8.03 -10.66
N LEU A 8 -5.79 -7.91 -9.32
CA LEU A 8 -6.01 -6.68 -8.57
C LEU A 8 -4.71 -5.93 -8.26
N ALA A 9 -3.61 -6.67 -8.10
CA ALA A 9 -2.31 -6.12 -7.74
C ALA A 9 -1.19 -6.93 -8.43
N PRO A 10 -0.29 -6.29 -9.19
CA PRO A 10 0.75 -7.02 -9.90
C PRO A 10 1.90 -7.45 -8.98
N GLY A 11 2.51 -8.58 -9.31
CA GLY A 11 3.76 -9.04 -8.71
C GLY A 11 3.68 -9.20 -7.20
N ARG A 12 4.62 -8.60 -6.48
CA ARG A 12 4.73 -8.71 -5.02
C ARG A 12 3.66 -7.92 -4.26
N LEU A 13 2.97 -6.98 -4.91
CA LEU A 13 1.89 -6.22 -4.27
C LEU A 13 0.72 -7.14 -3.89
N ALA A 14 0.41 -8.17 -4.69
CA ALA A 14 -0.62 -9.15 -4.33
C ALA A 14 -0.31 -9.84 -2.99
N VAL A 15 0.93 -10.29 -2.80
CA VAL A 15 1.37 -10.93 -1.55
C VAL A 15 1.28 -9.97 -0.36
N ILE A 16 1.66 -8.72 -0.56
CA ILE A 16 1.58 -7.68 0.48
C ILE A 16 0.13 -7.36 0.86
N ILE A 17 -0.78 -7.35 -0.12
CA ILE A 17 -2.22 -7.18 0.10
C ILE A 17 -2.80 -8.39 0.85
N GLU A 18 -2.41 -9.61 0.49
CA GLU A 18 -2.82 -10.81 1.21
C GLU A 18 -2.40 -10.80 2.68
N GLU A 19 -1.14 -10.44 2.95
CA GLU A 19 -0.65 -10.28 4.32
C GLU A 19 -1.42 -9.18 5.06
N GLY A 20 -1.69 -8.05 4.39
CA GLY A 20 -2.49 -6.97 4.95
C GLY A 20 -3.91 -7.38 5.32
N LEU A 21 -4.58 -8.21 4.50
CA LEU A 21 -5.90 -8.75 4.79
C LEU A 21 -5.90 -9.69 6.01
N ARG A 22 -4.75 -10.30 6.34
CA ARG A 22 -4.55 -11.09 7.56
C ARG A 22 -4.17 -10.23 8.78
N GLY A 23 -4.05 -8.91 8.60
CA GLY A 23 -3.64 -7.96 9.64
C GLY A 23 -2.13 -7.72 9.72
N HIS A 24 -1.34 -8.24 8.77
CA HIS A 24 0.10 -8.05 8.72
C HIS A 24 0.49 -6.94 7.75
N HIS A 25 0.61 -5.71 8.25
CA HIS A 25 0.96 -4.53 7.44
C HIS A 25 2.48 -4.38 7.25
N VAL A 26 3.08 -5.29 6.47
CA VAL A 26 4.56 -5.44 6.36
C VAL A 26 5.35 -4.23 5.82
N LEU A 27 4.67 -3.27 5.20
CA LEU A 27 5.28 -2.06 4.63
C LEU A 27 5.37 -0.89 5.62
N PHE A 28 4.55 -0.89 6.68
CA PHE A 28 4.36 0.29 7.52
C PHE A 28 4.42 -0.07 9.00
N GLU A 29 5.01 0.81 9.79
CA GLU A 29 5.00 0.68 11.25
C GLU A 29 3.66 1.15 11.83
N PRO A 30 3.20 0.60 12.98
CA PRO A 30 1.92 0.96 13.59
C PRO A 30 1.76 2.47 13.85
N ASP A 31 2.85 3.17 14.17
CA ASP A 31 2.83 4.62 14.41
C ASP A 31 2.58 5.42 13.14
N GLN A 32 3.13 4.96 12.00
CA GLN A 32 2.93 5.59 10.71
C GLN A 32 1.47 5.42 10.25
N ILE A 33 0.89 4.24 10.48
CA ILE A 33 -0.52 3.97 10.19
C ILE A 33 -1.40 4.90 11.01
N ARG A 34 -1.15 5.03 12.32
CA ARG A 34 -1.90 5.95 13.18
C ARG A 34 -1.79 7.40 12.71
N ALA A 35 -0.60 7.85 12.32
CA ALA A 35 -0.39 9.21 11.81
C ALA A 35 -1.21 9.48 10.53
N ALA A 36 -1.30 8.49 9.62
CA ALA A 36 -2.04 8.65 8.36
C ALA A 36 -3.54 8.91 8.57
N TYR A 37 -4.11 8.43 9.68
CA TYR A 37 -5.51 8.65 10.03
C TYR A 37 -5.73 9.72 11.11
N ALA A 38 -4.65 10.31 11.65
CA ALA A 38 -4.73 11.38 12.63
C ALA A 38 -5.01 12.76 11.98
N VAL A 39 -4.66 12.91 10.70
CA VAL A 39 -4.85 14.14 9.92
C VAL A 39 -5.82 13.89 8.75
N PRO A 40 -6.57 14.91 8.29
CA PRO A 40 -7.45 14.78 7.13
C PRO A 40 -6.72 14.31 5.87
N ASP A 41 -7.48 13.71 4.94
CA ASP A 41 -6.95 13.40 3.63
C ASP A 41 -6.85 14.66 2.77
N GLU A 42 -5.67 14.89 2.21
CA GLU A 42 -5.36 16.09 1.43
C GLU A 42 -5.04 15.70 -0.03
N PRO A 43 -5.37 16.56 -1.00
CA PRO A 43 -5.00 16.33 -2.39
C PRO A 43 -3.48 16.18 -2.53
N VAL A 44 -3.06 15.12 -3.22
CA VAL A 44 -1.66 14.86 -3.53
C VAL A 44 -1.22 15.75 -4.69
N THR A 45 -0.08 16.41 -4.54
CA THR A 45 0.57 17.19 -5.60
C THR A 45 1.13 16.28 -6.70
N ARG A 46 1.57 16.88 -7.81
CA ARG A 46 2.14 16.09 -8.91
C ARG A 46 3.43 15.39 -8.49
N GLU A 47 4.28 16.10 -7.77
CA GLU A 47 5.58 15.61 -7.31
C GLU A 47 5.41 14.45 -6.33
N GLU A 48 4.47 14.56 -5.39
CA GLU A 48 4.13 13.45 -4.49
C GLU A 48 3.52 12.27 -5.25
N ALA A 49 2.69 12.52 -6.28
CA ALA A 49 2.12 11.46 -7.11
C ALA A 49 3.18 10.70 -7.91
N ASP A 50 4.20 11.41 -8.43
CA ASP A 50 5.34 10.78 -9.12
C ASP A 50 6.15 9.91 -8.13
N ALA A 51 6.43 10.42 -6.92
CA ALA A 51 7.11 9.68 -5.87
C ALA A 51 6.30 8.44 -5.40
N LEU A 52 4.97 8.56 -5.28
CA LEU A 52 4.08 7.42 -5.03
C LEU A 52 4.18 6.37 -6.13
N GLY A 53 4.18 6.81 -7.39
CA GLY A 53 4.30 5.92 -8.54
C GLY A 53 5.60 5.12 -8.52
N GLU A 54 6.72 5.77 -8.25
CA GLU A 54 8.02 5.10 -8.12
C GLU A 54 8.03 4.09 -6.96
N ALA A 55 7.55 4.48 -5.78
CA ALA A 55 7.47 3.59 -4.63
C ALA A 55 6.57 2.38 -4.91
N LEU A 56 5.43 2.57 -5.57
CA LEU A 56 4.53 1.49 -5.98
C LEU A 56 5.20 0.53 -6.96
N LEU A 57 5.94 1.04 -7.95
CA LEU A 57 6.69 0.19 -8.89
C LEU A 57 7.74 -0.66 -8.16
N THR A 58 8.46 -0.08 -7.20
CA THR A 58 9.39 -0.82 -6.34
C THR A 58 8.66 -1.88 -5.52
N ILE A 59 7.53 -1.54 -4.89
CA ILE A 59 6.72 -2.50 -4.12
C ILE A 59 6.26 -3.69 -4.98
N CYS A 60 5.89 -3.42 -6.23
CA CYS A 60 5.41 -4.47 -7.15
C CYS A 60 6.54 -5.42 -7.59
N ARG A 61 7.77 -4.92 -7.77
CA ARG A 61 8.88 -5.64 -8.39
C ARG A 61 9.88 -6.22 -7.40
N ASP A 62 10.22 -5.45 -6.37
CA ASP A 62 11.42 -5.66 -5.57
C ASP A 62 11.13 -6.37 -4.22
N PRO A 63 12.13 -7.04 -3.61
CA PRO A 63 11.95 -7.71 -2.32
C PRO A 63 11.52 -6.77 -1.19
N LEU A 64 10.84 -7.32 -0.17
CA LEU A 64 10.28 -6.55 0.95
C LEU A 64 11.27 -5.57 1.60
N PRO A 65 12.55 -5.91 1.87
CA PRO A 65 13.50 -4.94 2.42
C PRO A 65 13.73 -3.72 1.51
N VAL A 66 13.76 -3.92 0.19
CA VAL A 66 13.91 -2.84 -0.80
C VAL A 66 12.63 -2.01 -0.89
N ALA A 67 11.46 -2.67 -0.92
CA ALA A 67 10.17 -2.00 -0.89
C ALA A 67 10.01 -1.12 0.36
N ARG A 68 10.37 -1.64 1.55
CA ARG A 68 10.40 -0.87 2.80
C ARG A 68 11.37 0.31 2.73
N GLY A 69 12.53 0.11 2.11
CA GLY A 69 13.50 1.18 1.87
C GLY A 69 12.91 2.31 1.03
N ALA A 70 12.25 1.99 -0.09
CA ALA A 70 11.62 2.98 -0.95
C ALA A 70 10.48 3.74 -0.25
N VAL A 71 9.68 3.06 0.58
CA VAL A 71 8.67 3.73 1.43
C VAL A 71 9.33 4.65 2.46
N GLY A 72 10.46 4.23 3.03
CA GLY A 72 11.21 4.99 4.03
C GLY A 72 11.87 6.26 3.47
N THR A 73 12.14 6.32 2.17
CA THR A 73 12.70 7.52 1.51
C THR A 73 11.67 8.58 1.14
N LEU A 74 10.37 8.24 1.18
CA LEU A 74 9.30 9.22 0.97
C LEU A 74 9.29 10.26 2.09
N ASP A 75 8.98 11.50 1.76
CA ASP A 75 8.64 12.51 2.76
C ASP A 75 7.37 12.10 3.53
N GLU A 76 7.11 12.80 4.63
CA GLU A 76 6.00 12.46 5.51
C GLU A 76 4.65 12.49 4.78
N GLY A 77 4.34 13.57 4.07
CA GLY A 77 3.06 13.75 3.37
C GLY A 77 2.81 12.63 2.35
N THR A 78 3.79 12.38 1.49
CA THR A 78 3.73 11.30 0.50
C THR A 78 3.55 9.93 1.15
N ARG A 79 4.24 9.68 2.27
CA ARG A 79 4.11 8.42 2.99
C ARG A 79 2.72 8.24 3.58
N LEU A 80 2.13 9.28 4.17
CA LEU A 80 0.75 9.21 4.68
C LEU A 80 -0.24 8.92 3.54
N ALA A 81 -0.07 9.58 2.38
CA ALA A 81 -0.88 9.32 1.20
C ALA A 81 -0.74 7.86 0.71
N LEU A 82 0.48 7.30 0.70
CA LEU A 82 0.71 5.90 0.33
C LEU A 82 0.02 4.94 1.29
N ILE A 83 0.08 5.19 2.60
CA ILE A 83 -0.59 4.38 3.62
C ILE A 83 -2.09 4.36 3.36
N ARG A 84 -2.71 5.54 3.17
CA ARG A 84 -4.14 5.65 2.87
C ARG A 84 -4.52 4.93 1.57
N LEU A 85 -3.69 5.04 0.54
CA LEU A 85 -3.88 4.30 -0.71
C LEU A 85 -3.83 2.78 -0.47
N TYR A 86 -2.84 2.30 0.27
CA TYR A 86 -2.71 0.88 0.62
C TYR A 86 -3.95 0.35 1.35
N PHE A 87 -4.45 1.07 2.36
CA PHE A 87 -5.66 0.63 3.07
C PHE A 87 -6.93 0.69 2.20
N ARG A 88 -7.07 1.68 1.30
CA ARG A 88 -8.14 1.67 0.30
C ARG A 88 -8.08 0.45 -0.62
N LEU A 89 -6.88 0.01 -0.99
CA LEU A 89 -6.68 -1.22 -1.77
C LEU A 89 -7.03 -2.47 -0.94
N LEU A 90 -6.69 -2.51 0.35
CA LEU A 90 -7.10 -3.59 1.25
C LEU A 90 -8.62 -3.68 1.38
N ASP A 91 -9.29 -2.55 1.59
CA ASP A 91 -10.76 -2.51 1.69
C ASP A 91 -11.40 -3.06 0.42
N ARG A 92 -10.92 -2.59 -0.75
CA ARG A 92 -11.38 -3.06 -2.05
C ARG A 92 -11.13 -4.55 -2.25
N ALA A 93 -9.95 -5.06 -1.89
CA ALA A 93 -9.62 -6.48 -1.98
C ALA A 93 -10.51 -7.33 -1.04
N GLY A 94 -10.78 -6.84 0.17
CA GLY A 94 -11.65 -7.48 1.14
C GLY A 94 -13.12 -7.52 0.68
N GLU A 95 -13.62 -6.46 0.05
CA GLU A 95 -14.95 -6.44 -0.58
C GLU A 95 -15.07 -7.48 -1.69
N GLU A 96 -14.09 -7.55 -2.57
CA GLU A 96 -14.07 -8.53 -3.67
C GLU A 96 -14.03 -9.97 -3.14
N LEU A 97 -13.28 -10.23 -2.07
CA LEU A 97 -13.26 -11.53 -1.41
C LEU A 97 -14.63 -11.90 -0.84
N ARG A 98 -15.33 -10.95 -0.21
CA ARG A 98 -16.68 -11.17 0.34
C ARG A 98 -17.73 -11.42 -0.73
N ARG A 99 -17.63 -10.80 -1.91
CA ARG A 99 -18.57 -10.99 -3.03
C ARG A 99 -18.49 -12.37 -3.67
N MET A 100 -17.40 -13.11 -3.42
CA MET A 100 -17.17 -14.43 -4.01
C MET A 100 -17.57 -15.60 -3.08
N HIS A 101 -17.94 -15.30 -1.83
CA HIS A 101 -18.46 -16.26 -0.85
C HIS A 101 -19.95 -16.03 -0.63
#